data_AF-A0A258C5X4-F1
#
_entry.id   AF-A0A258C5X4-F1
#
_cell.length_a   1.000
_cell.length_b   1.000
_cell.length_c   1.000
_cell.angle_alpha   90.00
_cell.angle_beta   90.00
_cell.angle_gamma   90.00
#
_symmetry.space_group_name_H-M   'P 1'
#
loop_
_entity.id
_entity.type
_entity.pdbx_description
1 polymer ?
#
loop_
_entity_poly.entity_id
_entity_poly.type
_entity_poly.pdbx_seq_one_letter_code
_entity_poly.pdbx_strand_id
1 'polypeptide(L)'
;MQETTVLITNDAVVLGILAVILGLVFYTSHSENRYCKAFYRYVPALLLCYFIPSLFNSFGIIDGEGSSLYKMASRYLLPASLVLLTLSVDFKAILGLGPKALIMFLTGTLGIIIGGPLALLTLGSLYPEALGGDIWRGMTTIAGSWIGGGANQAAMKEVFNVDGSIFSVMITVDVIVANIWMAVLL
;
A
#
# COMPACT_ATOMS: atom_id res chain seq x y z
N MET A 1 5.86 -20.42 22.17
CA MET A 1 4.97 -19.54 21.39
C MET A 1 3.70 -19.38 22.21
N GLN A 2 3.36 -18.17 22.67
CA GLN A 2 2.06 -17.95 23.31
C GLN A 2 0.99 -18.08 22.22
N GLU A 3 0.04 -18.99 22.41
CA GLU A 3 -1.18 -19.03 21.61
C GLU A 3 -1.99 -17.78 21.95
N THR A 4 -1.86 -16.73 21.14
CA THR A 4 -2.79 -15.61 21.19
C THR A 4 -4.12 -16.14 20.67
N THR A 5 -5.02 -16.53 21.56
CA THR A 5 -6.40 -16.91 21.20
C THR A 5 -7.04 -15.72 20.50
N VAL A 6 -7.18 -15.81 19.18
CA VAL A 6 -7.75 -14.73 18.39
C VAL A 6 -9.21 -14.53 18.80
N LEU A 7 -9.56 -13.30 19.15
CA LEU A 7 -10.85 -13.00 19.77
C LEU A 7 -12.02 -13.14 18.78
N ILE A 8 -11.80 -12.78 17.51
CA ILE A 8 -12.82 -12.78 16.46
C ILE A 8 -12.30 -13.54 15.25
N THR A 9 -12.92 -14.69 14.97
CA THR A 9 -12.58 -15.58 13.84
C THR A 9 -13.61 -15.57 12.71
N ASN A 10 -14.76 -14.92 12.91
CA ASN A 10 -15.80 -14.86 11.90
C ASN A 10 -15.48 -13.78 10.84
N ASP A 11 -15.26 -14.21 9.60
CA ASP A 11 -14.90 -13.33 8.47
C ASP A 11 -15.91 -12.19 8.24
N ALA A 12 -17.22 -12.41 8.44
CA ALA A 12 -18.21 -11.36 8.26
C ALA A 12 -18.10 -10.27 9.34
N VAL A 13 -17.79 -10.67 10.57
CA VAL A 13 -17.55 -9.72 11.67
C VAL A 13 -16.26 -8.95 11.45
N VAL A 14 -15.18 -9.63 11.05
CA VAL A 14 -13.90 -8.97 10.70
C VAL A 14 -14.11 -7.98 9.56
N LEU A 15 -14.84 -8.35 8.51
CA LEU A 15 -15.18 -7.44 7.41
C LEU A 15 -15.98 -6.23 7.90
N GLY A 16 -16.96 -6.44 8.78
CA GLY A 16 -17.74 -5.36 9.38
C GLY A 16 -16.87 -4.38 10.17
N ILE A 17 -15.92 -4.89 10.97
CA ILE A 17 -14.95 -4.08 11.71
C ILE A 17 -14.08 -3.28 10.75
N LEU A 18 -13.51 -3.92 9.73
CA LEU A 18 -12.69 -3.24 8.72
C LEU A 18 -13.49 -2.16 7.97
N ALA A 19 -14.73 -2.45 7.59
CA ALA A 19 -15.62 -1.49 6.94
C ALA A 19 -15.94 -0.28 7.84
N VAL A 20 -16.17 -0.50 9.13
CA VAL A 20 -16.38 0.58 10.12
C VAL A 20 -15.12 1.42 10.30
N ILE A 21 -13.94 0.79 10.40
CA ILE A 21 -12.66 1.51 10.48
C ILE A 21 -12.48 2.40 9.25
N LEU A 22 -12.63 1.85 8.04
CA LEU A 22 -12.52 2.60 6.79
C LEU A 22 -13.53 3.74 6.73
N GLY A 23 -14.79 3.46 7.09
CA GLY A 23 -15.85 4.46 7.13
C GLY A 23 -15.53 5.62 8.08
N LEU A 24 -15.06 5.32 9.29
CA LEU A 24 -14.67 6.33 10.28
C LEU A 24 -13.46 7.14 9.81
N VAL A 25 -12.44 6.50 9.24
CA VAL A 25 -11.25 7.19 8.73
C VAL A 25 -11.65 8.16 7.59
N PHE A 26 -12.39 7.69 6.58
CA PHE A 26 -12.79 8.57 5.48
C PHE A 26 -13.80 9.64 5.89
N TYR A 27 -14.72 9.32 6.81
CA TYR A 27 -15.66 10.30 7.34
C TYR A 27 -14.94 11.42 8.09
N THR A 28 -14.00 11.06 8.97
CA THR A 28 -13.23 12.04 9.74
C THR A 28 -12.23 12.80 8.87
N SER A 29 -11.67 12.19 7.81
CA SER A 29 -10.75 12.86 6.89
C SER A 29 -11.43 13.91 6.02
N HIS A 30 -12.71 13.71 5.67
CA HIS A 30 -13.52 14.68 4.92
C HIS A 30 -14.33 15.62 5.84
N SER A 31 -14.16 15.53 7.15
CA SER A 31 -14.89 16.36 8.10
C SER A 31 -14.39 17.81 8.09
N GLU A 32 -15.31 18.76 8.19
CA GLU A 32 -15.00 20.19 8.33
C GLU A 32 -14.51 20.56 9.75
N ASN A 33 -14.52 19.63 10.70
CA ASN A 33 -14.08 19.88 12.07
C ASN A 33 -12.60 20.28 12.14
N ARG A 34 -12.31 21.36 12.87
CA ARG A 34 -10.95 21.91 13.07
C ARG A 34 -9.96 20.89 13.63
N TYR A 35 -10.40 20.03 14.56
CA TYR A 35 -9.51 19.02 15.15
C TYR A 35 -9.16 17.91 14.16
N CYS A 36 -10.14 17.43 13.40
CA CYS A 36 -9.92 16.43 12.35
C CYS A 36 -8.99 16.98 11.26
N LYS A 37 -9.25 18.20 10.77
CA LYS A 37 -8.36 18.86 9.80
C LYS A 37 -6.93 19.02 10.31
N ALA A 38 -6.76 19.42 11.57
CA ALA A 38 -5.44 19.56 12.17
C ALA A 38 -4.71 18.20 12.27
N PHE A 39 -5.41 17.12 12.60
CA PHE A 39 -4.84 15.78 12.68
C PHE A 39 -4.44 15.23 11.30
N TYR A 40 -5.36 15.28 10.33
CA TYR A 40 -5.14 14.77 8.97
C TYR A 40 -4.15 15.60 8.15
N ARG A 41 -3.80 16.81 8.62
CA ARG A 41 -2.68 17.59 8.07
C ARG A 41 -1.33 16.88 8.28
N TYR A 42 -1.18 16.14 9.37
CA TYR A 42 0.07 15.46 9.71
C TYR A 42 0.01 13.95 9.46
N VAL A 43 -1.17 13.35 9.64
CA VAL A 43 -1.38 11.90 9.53
C VAL A 43 -2.28 11.61 8.32
N PRO A 44 -1.74 11.06 7.22
CA PRO A 44 -2.54 10.73 6.04
C PRO A 44 -3.60 9.68 6.35
N ALA A 45 -4.79 9.81 5.76
CA ALA A 45 -5.88 8.85 5.94
C ALA A 45 -5.49 7.43 5.51
N LEU A 46 -4.76 7.28 4.39
CA LEU A 46 -4.29 5.98 3.92
C LEU A 46 -3.40 5.29 4.97
N LEU A 47 -2.54 6.02 5.67
CA LEU A 47 -1.69 5.46 6.72
C LEU A 47 -2.55 4.82 7.83
N LEU A 48 -3.63 5.49 8.25
CA LEU A 48 -4.54 4.96 9.27
C LEU A 48 -5.30 3.72 8.79
N CYS A 49 -5.70 3.69 7.52
CA CYS A 49 -6.35 2.53 6.91
C CYS A 49 -5.49 1.27 6.96
N TYR A 50 -4.16 1.40 7.00
CA TYR A 50 -3.24 0.27 7.19
C TYR A 50 -2.90 0.03 8.66
N PHE A 51 -2.60 1.12 9.39
CA PHE A 51 -2.07 1.04 10.74
C PHE A 51 -3.10 0.54 11.77
N ILE A 52 -4.36 0.97 11.66
CA ILE A 52 -5.40 0.56 12.62
C ILE A 52 -5.70 -0.95 12.48
N PRO A 53 -5.96 -1.51 11.28
CA PRO A 53 -6.11 -2.95 11.13
C PRO A 53 -4.87 -3.75 11.55
N SER A 54 -3.65 -3.26 11.28
CA SER A 54 -2.44 -3.95 11.71
C SER A 54 -2.29 -4.01 13.23
N LEU A 55 -2.72 -2.97 13.95
CA LEU A 55 -2.77 -2.99 15.42
C LEU A 55 -3.79 -4.02 15.93
N PHE A 56 -4.97 -4.08 15.31
CA PHE A 56 -6.00 -5.05 15.69
C PHE A 56 -5.52 -6.48 15.48
N ASN A 57 -4.79 -6.72 14.39
CA ASN A 57 -4.17 -8.02 14.14
C ASN A 57 -3.07 -8.32 15.16
N SER A 58 -2.18 -7.35 15.44
CA SER A 58 -1.08 -7.51 16.41
C SER A 58 -1.58 -7.76 17.84
N PHE A 59 -2.71 -7.16 18.23
CA PHE A 59 -3.35 -7.39 19.52
C PHE A 59 -4.20 -8.66 19.59
N GLY A 60 -4.26 -9.46 18.51
CA GLY A 60 -5.06 -10.68 18.45
C GLY A 60 -6.57 -10.45 18.41
N ILE A 61 -7.03 -9.25 18.06
CA ILE A 61 -8.45 -8.92 17.94
C ILE A 61 -9.03 -9.53 16.66
N ILE A 62 -8.29 -9.46 15.55
CA ILE A 62 -8.66 -10.02 14.25
C ILE A 62 -7.62 -11.01 13.76
N ASP A 63 -8.07 -12.10 13.14
CA ASP A 63 -7.19 -13.05 12.47
C ASP A 63 -6.92 -12.59 11.04
N GLY A 64 -5.72 -12.07 10.77
CA GLY A 64 -5.31 -11.65 9.43
C GLY A 64 -4.81 -12.80 8.56
N GLU A 65 -4.30 -13.87 9.18
CA GLU A 65 -3.69 -15.00 8.47
C GLU A 65 -4.69 -16.13 8.21
N GLY A 66 -5.55 -16.44 9.17
CA GLY A 66 -6.60 -17.45 9.05
C GLY A 66 -7.86 -16.96 8.35
N SER A 67 -8.05 -15.64 8.19
CA SER A 67 -9.23 -15.08 7.54
C SER A 67 -9.22 -15.29 6.01
N SER A 68 -10.37 -15.66 5.45
CA SER A 68 -10.53 -15.76 3.99
C SER A 68 -10.79 -14.41 3.32
N LEU A 69 -10.83 -13.32 4.08
CA LEU A 69 -11.10 -11.98 3.57
C LEU A 69 -10.05 -11.51 2.56
N TYR A 70 -8.77 -11.81 2.79
CA TYR A 70 -7.73 -11.47 1.83
C TYR A 70 -7.98 -12.14 0.46
N LYS A 71 -8.31 -13.45 0.48
CA LYS A 71 -8.62 -14.20 -0.75
C LYS A 71 -9.85 -13.66 -1.45
N MET A 72 -10.88 -13.28 -0.70
CA MET A 72 -12.08 -12.65 -1.26
C MET A 72 -11.75 -11.30 -1.89
N ALA A 73 -11.00 -10.45 -1.17
CA ALA A 73 -10.62 -9.13 -1.66
C ALA A 73 -9.72 -9.21 -2.90
N SER A 74 -8.69 -10.05 -2.91
CA SER A 74 -7.75 -10.14 -4.04
C SER A 74 -8.35 -10.79 -5.28
N ARG A 75 -9.32 -11.70 -5.13
CA ARG A 75 -9.94 -12.42 -6.26
C ARG A 75 -11.17 -11.75 -6.85
N TYR A 76 -11.93 -11.02 -6.03
CA TYR A 76 -13.19 -10.42 -6.48
C TYR A 76 -13.15 -8.90 -6.49
N LEU A 77 -12.70 -8.28 -5.39
CA LEU A 77 -12.74 -6.82 -5.26
C LEU A 77 -11.62 -6.14 -6.04
N LEU A 78 -10.38 -6.64 -5.93
CA LEU A 78 -9.23 -6.05 -6.59
C LEU A 78 -9.39 -6.07 -8.13
N PRO A 79 -9.73 -7.19 -8.79
CA PRO A 79 -9.90 -7.19 -10.24
C PRO A 79 -11.05 -6.29 -10.70
N ALA A 80 -12.18 -6.29 -9.98
CA ALA A 80 -13.30 -5.40 -10.28
C ALA A 80 -12.89 -3.92 -10.18
N SER A 81 -12.13 -3.55 -9.15
CA SER A 81 -11.63 -2.18 -8.96
C SER A 81 -10.67 -1.75 -10.08
N LEU A 82 -9.82 -2.66 -10.56
CA LEU A 82 -8.91 -2.39 -11.68
C LEU A 82 -9.67 -2.16 -12.99
N VAL A 83 -10.75 -2.92 -13.22
CA VAL A 83 -11.62 -2.70 -14.39
C VAL A 83 -12.32 -1.34 -14.29
N LEU A 84 -12.86 -0.98 -13.11
CA LEU A 84 -13.51 0.32 -12.92
C LEU A 84 -12.53 1.50 -13.07
N LEU A 85 -11.30 1.35 -12.56
CA LEU A 85 -10.24 2.33 -12.72
C LEU A 85 -9.87 2.52 -14.19
N THR A 86 -9.72 1.43 -14.95
CA THR A 86 -9.35 1.48 -16.37
C THR A 86 -10.47 2.07 -17.23
N LEU A 87 -11.74 1.82 -16.90
CA LEU A 87 -12.88 2.47 -17.57
C LEU A 87 -12.91 4.00 -17.35
N SER A 88 -12.29 4.50 -16.27
CA SER A 88 -12.21 5.93 -15.97
C SER A 88 -11.06 6.64 -16.68
N VAL A 89 -10.26 5.93 -17.48
CA VAL A 89 -9.08 6.48 -18.16
C VAL A 89 -9.47 7.26 -19.42
N ASP A 90 -9.05 8.51 -19.50
CA ASP A 90 -9.20 9.34 -20.70
C ASP A 90 -8.00 9.18 -21.65
N PHE A 91 -8.15 8.29 -22.63
CA PHE A 91 -7.12 8.06 -23.65
C PHE A 91 -6.81 9.29 -24.50
N LYS A 92 -7.78 10.18 -24.75
CA LYS A 92 -7.54 11.39 -25.56
C LYS A 92 -6.68 12.37 -24.78
N ALA A 93 -6.94 12.55 -23.48
CA ALA A 93 -6.11 13.38 -22.61
C ALA A 93 -4.68 12.84 -22.52
N ILE A 94 -4.51 11.53 -22.37
CA ILE A 94 -3.17 10.89 -22.33
C ILE A 94 -2.40 11.15 -23.61
N LEU A 95 -3.02 10.97 -24.78
CA LEU A 95 -2.37 11.26 -26.07
C LEU A 95 -2.04 12.76 -26.22
N GLY A 96 -2.86 13.64 -25.64
CA GLY A 96 -2.65 15.09 -25.63
C GLY A 96 -1.40 15.55 -24.84
N LEU A 97 -0.88 14.74 -23.92
CA LEU A 97 0.36 15.03 -23.19
C LEU A 97 1.61 14.93 -24.08
N GLY A 98 1.49 14.20 -25.20
CA GLY A 98 2.54 14.06 -26.21
C GLY A 98 3.81 13.34 -25.73
N PRO A 99 4.89 13.39 -26.54
CA PRO A 99 6.10 12.59 -26.30
C PRO A 99 6.90 13.00 -25.06
N LYS A 100 6.74 14.25 -24.58
CA LYS A 100 7.47 14.73 -23.39
C LYS A 100 7.05 13.99 -22.11
N ALA A 101 5.77 13.69 -21.96
CA ALA A 101 5.27 12.92 -20.82
C ALA A 101 5.78 11.47 -20.87
N LEU A 102 5.86 10.86 -22.05
CA LEU A 102 6.43 9.52 -22.23
C LEU A 102 7.92 9.50 -21.86
N ILE A 103 8.70 10.49 -22.29
CA ILE A 103 10.11 10.60 -21.91
C ILE A 103 10.26 10.73 -20.40
N MET A 104 9.51 11.63 -19.76
CA MET A 104 9.52 11.79 -18.30
C MET A 104 9.18 10.47 -17.59
N PHE A 105 8.13 9.79 -18.03
CA PHE A 105 7.71 8.50 -17.50
C PHE A 105 8.80 7.44 -17.62
N LEU A 106 9.42 7.30 -18.81
CA LEU A 106 10.47 6.32 -19.06
C LEU A 106 11.74 6.64 -18.26
N THR A 107 12.13 7.91 -18.15
CA THR A 107 13.27 8.32 -17.33
C THR A 107 13.03 8.02 -15.85
N GLY A 108 11.84 8.33 -15.32
CA GLY A 108 11.47 7.98 -13.94
C GLY A 108 11.44 6.46 -13.72
N THR A 109 10.86 5.72 -14.66
CA THR A 109 10.80 4.25 -14.63
C THR A 109 12.18 3.62 -14.61
N LEU A 110 13.10 4.08 -15.47
CA LEU A 110 14.49 3.62 -15.46
C LEU A 110 15.19 3.94 -14.14
N GLY A 111 14.94 5.13 -13.58
CA GLY A 111 15.43 5.50 -12.26
C GLY A 111 14.99 4.52 -11.17
N ILE A 112 13.73 4.09 -11.17
CA ILE A 112 13.19 3.12 -10.21
C ILE A 112 13.77 1.71 -10.44
N ILE A 113 13.81 1.26 -11.70
CA ILE A 113 14.34 -0.07 -12.09
C ILE A 113 15.82 -0.22 -11.70
N ILE A 114 16.60 0.86 -11.78
CA ILE A 114 18.02 0.85 -11.40
C ILE A 114 18.17 1.09 -9.89
N GLY A 115 17.42 2.04 -9.34
CA GLY A 115 17.52 2.48 -7.95
C GLY A 115 17.15 1.37 -6.95
N GLY A 116 16.12 0.57 -7.22
CA GLY A 116 15.71 -0.54 -6.36
C GLY A 116 16.82 -1.58 -6.14
N PRO A 117 17.35 -2.21 -7.20
CA PRO A 117 18.49 -3.12 -7.12
C PRO A 117 19.72 -2.47 -6.52
N LEU A 118 20.03 -1.23 -6.89
CA LEU A 118 21.18 -0.53 -6.33
C LEU A 118 21.05 -0.32 -4.82
N ALA A 119 19.86 0.03 -4.32
CA ALA A 119 19.59 0.16 -2.89
C ALA A 119 19.76 -1.18 -2.15
N LEU A 120 19.30 -2.29 -2.75
CA LEU A 120 19.50 -3.62 -2.18
C LEU A 120 20.97 -4.03 -2.15
N LEU A 121 21.74 -3.72 -3.20
CA LEU A 121 23.17 -4.01 -3.26
C LEU A 121 23.98 -3.17 -2.26
N THR A 122 23.67 -1.88 -2.13
CA THR A 122 24.36 -0.99 -1.19
C THR A 122 24.04 -1.35 0.26
N LEU A 123 22.76 -1.60 0.60
CA LEU A 123 22.44 -2.10 1.94
C LEU A 123 23.05 -3.49 2.18
N GLY A 124 23.06 -4.37 1.19
CA GLY A 124 23.55 -5.74 1.35
C GLY A 124 25.05 -5.82 1.59
N SER A 125 25.79 -4.85 1.07
CA SER A 125 27.23 -4.73 1.31
C SER A 125 27.57 -4.07 2.64
N LEU A 126 26.76 -3.11 3.10
CA LEU A 126 27.02 -2.37 4.34
C LEU A 126 26.42 -3.04 5.59
N TYR A 127 25.24 -3.62 5.44
CA TYR A 127 24.44 -4.20 6.51
C TYR A 127 23.79 -5.52 6.02
N PRO A 128 24.58 -6.58 5.79
CA PRO A 128 24.06 -7.86 5.30
C PRO A 128 22.99 -8.45 6.23
N GLU A 129 23.10 -8.22 7.54
CA GLU A 129 22.13 -8.64 8.57
C GLU A 129 20.73 -8.00 8.37
N ALA A 130 20.67 -6.81 7.76
CA ALA A 130 19.43 -6.07 7.52
C ALA A 130 18.68 -6.57 6.26
N LEU A 131 19.35 -7.36 5.42
CA LEU A 131 18.79 -7.96 4.22
C LEU A 131 18.47 -9.43 4.45
N GLY A 132 17.28 -9.68 4.97
CA GLY A 132 16.72 -11.02 5.16
C GLY A 132 15.59 -11.34 4.19
N GLY A 133 15.52 -12.60 3.76
CA GLY A 133 14.32 -13.22 3.16
C GLY A 133 13.74 -12.51 1.93
N ASP A 134 12.41 -12.35 1.92
CA ASP A 134 11.59 -11.93 0.79
C ASP A 134 11.48 -10.39 0.62
N ILE A 135 12.37 -9.60 1.24
CA ILE A 135 12.36 -8.12 1.17
C ILE A 135 12.43 -7.62 -0.28
N TRP A 136 13.20 -8.29 -1.14
CA TRP A 136 13.28 -7.93 -2.56
C TRP A 136 11.92 -8.04 -3.27
N ARG A 137 11.05 -8.97 -2.84
CA ARG A 137 9.67 -9.11 -3.33
C ARG A 137 8.82 -7.95 -2.83
N GLY A 138 9.04 -7.52 -1.59
CA GLY A 138 8.44 -6.28 -1.07
C GLY A 138 8.83 -5.04 -1.91
N MET A 139 10.09 -4.93 -2.31
CA MET A 139 10.57 -3.83 -3.17
C MET A 139 9.90 -3.79 -4.54
N THR A 140 9.47 -4.93 -5.11
CA THR A 140 8.72 -4.92 -6.37
C THR A 140 7.38 -4.19 -6.22
N THR A 141 6.76 -4.25 -5.05
CA THR A 141 5.50 -3.55 -4.76
C THR A 141 5.70 -2.04 -4.67
N ILE A 142 6.80 -1.58 -4.07
CA ILE A 142 7.18 -0.17 -4.08
C ILE A 142 7.43 0.29 -5.52
N ALA A 143 8.23 -0.46 -6.30
CA ALA A 143 8.46 -0.14 -7.71
C ALA A 143 7.13 -0.05 -8.50
N GLY A 144 6.19 -0.98 -8.25
CA GLY A 144 4.84 -0.93 -8.82
C GLY A 144 4.08 0.35 -8.47
N SER A 145 4.13 0.77 -7.19
CA SER A 145 3.49 2.00 -6.71
C SER A 145 4.03 3.25 -7.40
N TRP A 146 5.34 3.38 -7.53
CA TRP A 146 5.96 4.57 -8.09
C TRP A 146 5.91 4.62 -9.63
N ILE A 147 5.84 3.47 -10.30
CA ILE A 147 5.69 3.42 -11.77
C ILE A 147 4.22 3.58 -12.20
N GLY A 148 3.25 3.01 -11.48
CA GLY A 148 1.85 3.09 -11.90
C GLY A 148 0.81 3.00 -10.79
N GLY A 149 1.16 3.48 -9.59
CA GLY A 149 0.25 3.70 -8.47
C GLY A 149 -0.15 2.44 -7.71
N GLY A 150 -1.07 2.62 -6.75
CA GLY A 150 -1.52 1.56 -5.85
C GLY A 150 -2.12 0.33 -6.56
N ALA A 151 -2.71 0.52 -7.74
CA ALA A 151 -3.17 -0.57 -8.60
C ALA A 151 -2.02 -1.49 -9.03
N ASN A 152 -0.93 -0.92 -9.52
CA ASN A 152 0.27 -1.68 -9.89
C ASN A 152 0.97 -2.26 -8.66
N GLN A 153 1.00 -1.54 -7.53
CA GLN A 153 1.51 -2.07 -6.25
C GLN A 153 0.78 -3.35 -5.82
N ALA A 154 -0.56 -3.36 -5.90
CA ALA A 154 -1.36 -4.53 -5.59
C ALA A 154 -1.16 -5.66 -6.61
N ALA A 155 -1.02 -5.34 -7.90
CA ALA A 155 -0.70 -6.34 -8.93
C ALA A 155 0.66 -7.01 -8.68
N MET A 156 1.69 -6.22 -8.32
CA MET A 156 3.02 -6.76 -7.99
C MET A 156 2.98 -7.69 -6.79
N LYS A 157 2.14 -7.41 -5.79
CA LYS A 157 1.94 -8.29 -4.65
C LYS A 157 1.49 -9.69 -5.07
N GLU A 158 0.50 -9.78 -5.95
CA GLU A 158 -0.04 -11.05 -6.45
C GLU A 158 0.95 -11.76 -7.37
N VAL A 159 1.55 -11.04 -8.34
CA VAL A 159 2.51 -11.62 -9.30
C VAL A 159 3.73 -12.21 -8.59
N PHE A 160 4.27 -11.48 -7.61
CA PHE A 160 5.46 -11.91 -6.89
C PHE A 160 5.15 -12.71 -5.63
N ASN A 161 3.88 -12.98 -5.33
CA ASN A 161 3.43 -13.66 -4.10
C ASN A 161 4.07 -13.07 -2.84
N VAL A 162 3.96 -11.74 -2.70
CA VAL A 162 4.51 -11.01 -1.55
C VAL A 162 3.65 -11.27 -0.34
N ASP A 163 4.30 -11.71 0.75
CA ASP A 163 3.63 -11.98 2.01
C ASP A 163 2.85 -10.76 2.53
N GLY A 164 1.73 -11.01 3.21
CA GLY A 164 0.84 -9.97 3.71
C GLY A 164 1.52 -9.02 4.71
N SER A 165 2.38 -9.54 5.58
CA SER A 165 3.12 -8.75 6.56
C SER A 165 4.14 -7.84 5.87
N ILE A 166 4.92 -8.38 4.93
CA ILE A 166 5.89 -7.61 4.14
C ILE A 166 5.17 -6.55 3.32
N PHE A 167 4.06 -6.90 2.66
CA PHE A 167 3.27 -5.96 1.87
C PHE A 167 2.74 -4.79 2.72
N SER A 168 2.23 -5.07 3.91
CA SER A 168 1.74 -4.04 4.83
C SER A 168 2.87 -3.08 5.25
N VAL A 169 4.06 -3.61 5.52
CA VAL A 169 5.25 -2.80 5.82
C VAL A 169 5.64 -1.95 4.62
N MET A 170 5.68 -2.51 3.42
CA MET A 170 6.08 -1.81 2.20
C MET A 170 5.12 -0.67 1.86
N ILE A 171 3.81 -0.85 2.00
CA ILE A 171 2.84 0.24 1.82
C ILE A 171 3.04 1.34 2.86
N THR A 172 3.28 0.96 4.11
CA THR A 172 3.51 1.92 5.19
C THR A 172 4.75 2.78 4.89
N VAL A 173 5.85 2.14 4.50
CA VAL A 173 7.08 2.81 4.07
C VAL A 173 6.81 3.71 2.85
N ASP A 174 6.11 3.21 1.85
CA ASP A 174 5.76 3.95 0.64
C ASP A 174 5.01 5.24 0.95
N VAL A 175 3.93 5.16 1.75
CA VAL A 175 3.14 6.33 2.16
C VAL A 175 3.99 7.32 2.97
N ILE A 176 4.79 6.84 3.94
CA ILE A 176 5.60 7.73 4.78
C ILE A 176 6.67 8.45 3.95
N VAL A 177 7.44 7.70 3.16
CA VAL A 177 8.52 8.25 2.34
C VAL A 177 7.97 9.20 1.28
N ALA A 178 6.87 8.85 0.61
CA ALA A 178 6.23 9.72 -0.36
C ALA A 178 5.78 11.04 0.28
N ASN A 179 5.14 11.02 1.45
CA ASN A 179 4.69 12.24 2.12
C ASN A 179 5.86 13.11 2.62
N ILE A 180 6.91 12.50 3.19
CA ILE A 180 8.11 13.25 3.60
C ILE A 180 8.77 13.89 2.39
N TRP A 181 8.91 13.14 1.29
CA TRP A 181 9.53 13.64 0.07
C TRP A 181 8.73 14.78 -0.56
N MET A 182 7.41 14.65 -0.64
CA MET A 182 6.52 15.71 -1.11
C MET A 182 6.63 16.97 -0.25
N ALA A 183 6.78 16.84 1.07
CA ALA A 183 6.97 17.99 1.96
C ALA A 183 8.32 18.70 1.76
N VAL A 184 9.33 18.02 1.22
CA VAL A 184 10.63 18.63 0.87
C VAL A 184 10.58 19.32 -0.49
N LEU A 185 9.81 18.78 -1.44
CA LEU A 185 9.69 19.31 -2.80
C LEU A 185 8.71 20.49 -2.93
N LEU A 186 7.73 20.61 -2.03
CA LEU A 186 6.71 21.68 -2.00
C LEU A 186 7.09 22.80 -1.02
#